data_AF-A0A5S4SH72-F1
#
_entry.id   AF-A0A5S4SH72-F1
#
_cell.length_a   1.000
_cell.length_b   1.000
_cell.length_c   1.000
_cell.angle_alpha   90.00
_cell.angle_beta   90.00
_cell.angle_gamma   90.00
#
_symmetry.space_group_name_H-M   'P 1'
#
loop_
_entity.id
_entity.type
_entity.pdbx_description
1 polymer ?
#
loop_
_entity_poly.entity_id
_entity_poly.type
_entity_poly.pdbx_seq_one_letter_code
_entity_poly.pdbx_strand_id
1 'polypeptide(L)' 'TYIRWYNEKRIKVSLGRLSPVEYRNKLGLAA' A
#
# COMPACT_ATOMS: atom_id res chain seq x y z
N THR A 1 -8.79 -5.60 12.68
CA THR A 1 -9.13 -4.15 12.78
C THR A 1 -9.21 -3.56 11.39
N TYR A 2 -10.22 -2.75 11.11
CA TYR A 2 -10.48 -2.08 9.83
C TYR A 2 -9.21 -1.47 9.18
N ILE A 3 -8.33 -0.89 9.99
CA ILE A 3 -7.03 -0.31 9.57
C ILE A 3 -6.12 -1.34 8.88
N ARG A 4 -6.04 -2.59 9.37
CA ARG A 4 -5.17 -3.62 8.78
C ARG A 4 -5.68 -4.05 7.40
N TRP A 5 -6.99 -4.29 7.31
CA TRP A 5 -7.65 -4.62 6.05
C TRP A 5 -7.53 -3.46 5.06
N TYR A 6 -7.71 -2.21 5.52
CA TYR A 6 -7.56 -1.01 4.70
C TYR A 6 -6.13 -0.88 4.14
N ASN A 7 -5.11 -1.16 4.96
CA ASN A 7 -3.71 -1.16 4.55
C ASN A 7 -3.35 -2.27 3.56
N GLU A 8 -4.01 -3.43 3.64
CA GLU A 8 -3.73 -4.58 2.78
C GLU A 8 -4.51 -4.55 1.44
N LYS A 9 -5.74 -3.99 1.41
CA LYS A 9 -6.66 -4.14 0.27
C LYS A 9 -6.77 -2.94 -0.67
N ARG A 10 -6.40 -1.73 -0.28
CA ARG A 10 -6.79 -0.54 -1.05
C ARG A 10 -5.86 -0.22 -2.23
N ILE A 11 -6.54 0.01 -3.37
CA ILE A 11 -6.11 0.61 -4.64
C ILE A 11 -4.83 0.05 -5.24
N LYS A 12 -4.90 -1.17 -5.78
CA LYS A 12 -3.83 -1.72 -6.64
C LYS A 12 -3.76 -1.06 -8.03
N VAL A 13 -4.86 -0.45 -8.48
CA VAL A 13 -4.99 0.14 -9.82
C VAL A 13 -4.14 1.40 -9.97
N SER A 14 -4.20 2.34 -9.01
CA SER A 14 -3.39 3.57 -9.06
C SER A 14 -1.94 3.37 -8.60
N LEU A 15 -1.64 2.24 -7.94
CA LEU A 15 -0.29 1.90 -7.46
C LEU A 15 0.55 1.14 -8.50
N GLY A 16 0.08 1.03 -9.75
CA GLY A 16 0.84 0.37 -10.81
C GLY A 16 1.05 -1.12 -10.55
N ARG A 17 0.04 -1.80 -9.99
CA ARG A 17 0.06 -3.22 -9.56
C ARG A 17 0.83 -3.50 -8.26
N LEU A 18 1.37 -2.48 -7.59
CA LEU A 18 2.02 -2.63 -6.29
C LEU A 18 0.99 -2.70 -5.16
N SER A 19 1.32 -3.43 -4.09
CA SER A 19 0.60 -3.31 -2.82
C SER A 19 0.89 -1.96 -2.16
N PRO A 20 0.02 -1.45 -1.29
CA PRO A 20 0.26 -0.21 -0.55
C PRO A 20 1.53 -0.19 0.29
N VAL A 21 2.03 -1.34 0.72
CA VAL A 21 3.30 -1.46 1.46
C VAL A 21 4.48 -1.33 0.50
N GLU A 22 4.49 -2.07 -0.61
CA GLU A 22 5.53 -1.99 -1.63
C GLU A 22 5.62 -0.59 -2.24
N TYR A 23 4.47 0.08 -2.44
CA TYR A 23 4.45 1.45 -2.92
C TYR A 23 5.08 2.44 -1.94
N ARG A 24 4.80 2.30 -0.63
CA ARG A 24 5.42 3.15 0.41
C ARG A 24 6.93 2.89 0.54
N ASN A 25 7.35 1.62 0.44
CA ASN A 25 8.76 1.25 0.37
C ASN A 25 9.43 1.90 -0.84
N LYS A 26 8.80 1.85 -2.02
CA LYS A 26 9.30 2.49 -3.25
C LYS A 26 9.38 4.02 -3.13
N LEU A 27 8.45 4.63 -2.40
CA LEU A 27 8.45 6.07 -2.14
C LEU A 27 9.42 6.51 -1.02
N GLY A 28 10.09 5.57 -0.33
CA GLY A 28 10.92 5.91 0.83
C GLY A 28 10.13 6.44 2.02
N LEU A 29 8.83 6.17 2.07
CA LEU A 29 7.90 6.59 3.14
C LEU A 29 7.68 5.50 4.20
N ALA A 30 8.27 4.32 4.00
CA ALA A 30 8.31 3.28 5.00
C ALA A 30 9.58 3.48 5.84
N ALA A 31 9.39 3.97 7.07
CA ALA A 31 10.40 3.97 8.12
C ALA A 31 10.51 2.57 8.75
#